data_AF-A0A1V0ADY3-F1
#
_entry.id   AF-A0A1V0ADY3-F1
#
_cell.length_a   1.000
_cell.length_b   1.000
_cell.length_c   1.000
_cell.angle_alpha   90.00
_cell.angle_beta   90.00
_cell.angle_gamma   90.00
#
_symmetry.space_group_name_H-M   'P 1'
#
loop_
_entity.id
_entity.type
_entity.pdbx_description
1 polymer ?
#
loop_
_entity_poly.entity_id
_entity_poly.type
_entity_poly.pdbx_seq_one_letter_code
_entity_poly.pdbx_strand_id
1 'polypeptide(L)'
;MEIFILGFFAIGYLVLAGADIGVGMALPYLGRSAGERREVIAAIAPFFLGNEVWLVATAGVLAGLFPRLEGELLHGNHTVVVTLLLAWVVRDMGLWLRGRVPGARWQAFWDGAIVAGSWGLALSWGALLAHVLLGIEGPVALLAALVPAALFATHGLTFAALRLRGALRARAAVLAGGAGEGRTYALTSAALVVVAVLAGLRLPLEPGTSGPLLVPVVLTLIPFLVAAQAWVWWTFRHRVSGPSYL
;
A
#
# COMPACT_ATOMS: atom_id res chain seq x y z
N MET A 1 -21.87 -1.83 -13.23
CA MET A 1 -21.82 -1.45 -11.78
C MET A 1 -20.64 -2.11 -11.09
N GLU A 2 -20.41 -3.39 -11.38
CA GLU A 2 -19.34 -4.29 -10.98
C GLU A 2 -17.93 -3.68 -11.15
N ILE A 3 -17.67 -3.02 -12.27
CA ILE A 3 -16.37 -2.38 -12.55
C ILE A 3 -16.04 -1.33 -11.50
N PHE A 4 -17.03 -0.54 -11.09
CA PHE A 4 -16.83 0.50 -10.06
C PHE A 4 -16.52 -0.12 -8.70
N ILE A 5 -17.02 -1.32 -8.41
CA ILE A 5 -16.72 -2.04 -7.17
C ILE A 5 -15.26 -2.50 -7.16
N LEU A 6 -14.79 -3.12 -8.26
CA LEU A 6 -13.38 -3.51 -8.37
C LEU A 6 -12.46 -2.29 -8.29
N GLY A 7 -12.77 -1.24 -9.05
CA GLY A 7 -12.03 0.01 -9.03
C GLY A 7 -12.01 0.65 -7.63
N PHE A 8 -13.14 0.69 -6.93
CA PHE A 8 -13.25 1.23 -5.58
C PHE A 8 -12.27 0.55 -4.59
N PHE A 9 -12.25 -0.78 -4.57
CA PHE A 9 -11.34 -1.50 -3.67
C PHE A 9 -9.88 -1.40 -4.11
N ALA A 10 -9.59 -1.54 -5.40
CA ALA A 10 -8.22 -1.48 -5.93
C ALA A 10 -7.59 -0.10 -5.72
N ILE A 11 -8.34 0.97 -6.05
CA ILE A 11 -7.90 2.35 -5.83
C ILE A 11 -7.73 2.62 -4.34
N GLY A 12 -8.69 2.20 -3.51
CA GLY A 12 -8.61 2.37 -2.07
C GLY A 12 -7.37 1.70 -1.47
N TYR A 13 -7.06 0.47 -1.90
CA TYR A 13 -5.82 -0.21 -1.52
C TYR A 13 -4.57 0.57 -1.96
N LEU A 14 -4.45 0.94 -3.23
CA LEU A 14 -3.27 1.62 -3.75
C LEU A 14 -3.00 2.95 -3.03
N VAL A 15 -4.05 3.71 -2.69
CA VAL A 15 -3.92 4.96 -1.93
C VAL A 15 -3.58 4.67 -0.47
N LEU A 16 -4.35 3.82 0.20
CA LEU A 16 -4.20 3.60 1.64
C LEU A 16 -2.91 2.84 1.95
N ALA A 17 -2.73 1.66 1.35
CA ALA A 17 -1.56 0.81 1.56
C ALA A 17 -0.29 1.42 0.94
N GLY A 18 -0.44 2.18 -0.15
CA GLY A 18 0.70 2.88 -0.76
C GLY A 18 1.43 3.81 0.21
N ALA A 19 0.73 4.36 1.20
CA ALA A 19 1.33 5.19 2.24
C ALA A 19 2.27 4.37 3.15
N ASP A 20 1.79 3.27 3.73
CA ASP A 20 2.61 2.45 4.62
C ASP A 20 3.70 1.65 3.90
N ILE A 21 3.47 1.21 2.65
CA ILE A 21 4.50 0.68 1.76
C ILE A 21 5.61 1.73 1.59
N GLY A 22 5.26 2.97 1.25
CA GLY A 22 6.23 4.05 1.08
C GLY A 22 7.02 4.37 2.35
N VAL A 23 6.37 4.35 3.52
CA VAL A 23 7.06 4.52 4.82
C VAL A 23 8.04 3.37 5.06
N GLY A 24 7.65 2.14 4.79
CA GLY A 24 8.51 0.96 4.92
C GLY A 24 9.72 1.01 4.00
N MET A 25 9.56 1.46 2.75
CA MET A 25 10.67 1.69 1.81
C MET A 25 11.67 2.72 2.34
N ALA A 26 11.18 3.79 2.98
CA ALA A 26 11.97 4.90 3.47
C ALA A 26 12.46 4.74 4.91
N LEU A 27 12.23 3.58 5.56
CA LEU A 27 12.51 3.36 6.98
C LEU A 27 13.96 3.72 7.41
N PRO A 28 15.03 3.36 6.66
CA PRO A 28 16.41 3.70 7.04
C PRO A 28 16.73 5.18 6.91
N TYR A 29 16.03 5.88 6.00
CA TYR A 29 16.16 7.32 5.81
C TYR A 29 15.42 8.09 6.91
N LEU A 30 14.19 7.67 7.22
CA LEU A 30 13.34 8.28 8.23
C LEU A 30 13.90 8.09 9.64
N GLY A 31 14.29 6.86 9.99
CA GLY A 31 14.86 6.51 11.29
C GLY A 31 16.32 6.08 11.21
N ARG A 32 17.19 6.80 11.90
CA ARG A 32 18.64 6.54 11.95
C ARG A 32 19.06 5.75 13.18
N SER A 33 18.25 5.74 14.23
CA SER A 33 18.42 4.88 15.42
C SER A 33 17.29 3.86 15.57
N ALA A 34 17.49 2.84 16.40
CA ALA A 34 16.47 1.82 16.68
C ALA A 34 15.18 2.41 17.28
N GLY A 35 15.32 3.44 18.13
CA GLY A 35 14.20 4.17 18.72
C GLY A 35 13.46 5.02 17.69
N GLU A 36 14.19 5.73 16.83
CA GLU A 36 13.58 6.49 15.74
C GLU A 36 12.84 5.60 14.75
N ARG A 37 13.40 4.45 14.35
CA ARG A 37 12.73 3.47 13.48
C ARG A 37 11.47 2.91 14.13
N ARG A 38 11.47 2.71 15.45
CA ARG A 38 10.28 2.31 16.19
C ARG A 38 9.19 3.37 16.12
N GLU A 39 9.53 4.65 16.24
CA GLU A 39 8.56 5.74 16.13
C GLU A 39 8.01 5.87 14.70
N VAL A 40 8.84 5.66 13.67
CA VAL A 40 8.41 5.60 12.27
C VAL A 40 7.41 4.46 12.05
N ILE A 41 7.69 3.26 12.55
CA ILE A 41 6.78 2.11 12.44
C ILE A 41 5.47 2.37 13.21
N ALA A 42 5.55 2.97 14.40
CA ALA A 42 4.37 3.34 15.19
C ALA A 42 3.44 4.32 14.45
N ALA A 43 3.94 5.09 13.47
CA ALA A 43 3.13 5.99 12.67
C ALA A 43 2.19 5.27 11.69
N ILE A 44 2.55 4.07 11.22
CA ILE A 44 1.78 3.25 10.28
C ILE A 44 1.07 2.06 10.94
N ALA A 45 1.54 1.63 12.12
CA ALA A 45 1.04 0.49 12.87
C ALA A 45 -0.50 0.42 13.01
N PRO A 46 -1.23 1.52 13.28
CA PRO A 46 -2.69 1.44 13.42
C PRO A 46 -3.45 1.28 12.09
N PHE A 47 -2.78 1.51 10.96
CA PHE A 47 -3.42 1.63 9.65
C PHE A 47 -3.17 0.42 8.76
N PHE A 48 -1.96 -0.15 8.79
CA PHE A 48 -1.50 -1.09 7.75
C PHE A 48 -2.43 -2.31 7.58
N LEU A 49 -2.87 -2.93 8.67
CA LEU A 49 -3.78 -4.08 8.60
C LEU A 49 -5.15 -3.70 8.02
N GLY A 50 -5.67 -2.51 8.39
CA GLY A 50 -6.90 -1.99 7.82
C GLY A 50 -6.76 -1.72 6.32
N ASN A 51 -5.61 -1.20 5.90
CA ASN A 51 -5.30 -0.95 4.49
C ASN A 51 -5.22 -2.27 3.69
N GLU A 52 -4.71 -3.35 4.27
CA GLU A 52 -4.63 -4.67 3.63
C GLU A 52 -5.98 -5.33 3.38
N VAL A 53 -7.01 -5.02 4.18
CA VAL A 53 -8.38 -5.51 3.93
C VAL A 53 -8.87 -5.07 2.54
N TRP A 54 -8.45 -3.90 2.06
CA TRP A 54 -8.80 -3.43 0.72
C TRP A 54 -8.18 -4.30 -0.38
N LEU A 55 -6.98 -4.84 -0.17
CA LEU A 55 -6.38 -5.80 -1.10
C LEU A 55 -7.15 -7.10 -1.13
N VAL A 56 -7.49 -7.63 0.04
CA VAL A 56 -8.26 -8.88 0.16
C VAL A 56 -9.62 -8.73 -0.50
N ALA A 57 -10.31 -7.59 -0.29
CA ALA A 57 -11.55 -7.27 -0.96
C ALA A 57 -11.38 -7.13 -2.47
N THR A 58 -10.31 -6.48 -2.93
CA THR A 58 -9.96 -6.39 -4.36
C THR A 58 -9.80 -7.77 -4.98
N ALA A 59 -9.02 -8.66 -4.36
CA ALA A 59 -8.80 -10.02 -4.84
C ALA A 59 -10.09 -10.85 -4.85
N GLY A 60 -10.92 -10.75 -3.81
CA GLY A 60 -12.21 -11.44 -3.74
C GLY A 60 -13.21 -10.93 -4.79
N VAL A 61 -13.26 -9.62 -5.04
CA VAL A 61 -14.09 -9.03 -6.10
C VAL A 61 -13.57 -9.42 -7.48
N LEU A 62 -12.25 -9.42 -7.69
CA LEU A 62 -11.63 -9.83 -8.94
C LEU A 62 -11.97 -11.29 -9.26
N ALA A 63 -11.73 -12.22 -8.33
CA ALA A 63 -12.03 -13.63 -8.51
C ALA A 63 -13.55 -13.91 -8.64
N GLY A 64 -14.37 -13.21 -7.86
CA GLY A 64 -15.82 -13.46 -7.82
C GLY A 64 -16.59 -12.83 -8.97
N LEU A 65 -16.28 -11.58 -9.33
CA LEU A 65 -17.01 -10.82 -10.36
C LEU A 65 -16.32 -10.84 -11.72
N PHE A 66 -15.01 -11.11 -11.81
CA PHE A 66 -14.25 -11.05 -13.06
C PHE A 66 -13.31 -12.26 -13.23
N PRO A 67 -13.83 -13.50 -13.21
CA PRO A 67 -13.00 -14.73 -13.21
C PRO A 67 -12.12 -14.87 -14.46
N ARG A 68 -12.57 -14.37 -15.62
CA ARG A 68 -11.75 -14.36 -16.83
C ARG A 68 -10.53 -13.46 -16.68
N LEU A 69 -10.74 -12.23 -16.20
CA LEU A 69 -9.68 -11.27 -15.97
C LEU A 69 -8.70 -11.76 -14.89
N GLU A 70 -9.23 -12.36 -13.82
CA GLU A 70 -8.43 -13.00 -12.77
C GLU A 70 -7.48 -14.05 -13.37
N GLY A 71 -8.02 -14.96 -14.18
CA GLY A 71 -7.23 -15.99 -14.86
C GLY A 71 -6.18 -15.42 -15.81
N GLU A 72 -6.51 -14.39 -16.58
CA GLU A 72 -5.57 -13.72 -17.50
C GLU A 72 -4.42 -13.05 -16.72
N LEU A 73 -4.73 -12.31 -15.66
CA LEU A 73 -3.73 -11.63 -14.83
C LEU A 73 -2.81 -12.64 -14.12
N LEU A 74 -3.36 -13.70 -13.52
CA LEU A 74 -2.55 -14.69 -12.80
C LEU A 74 -1.66 -15.51 -13.72
N HIS A 75 -2.17 -16.00 -14.85
CA HIS A 75 -1.36 -16.79 -15.78
C HIS A 75 -0.27 -15.94 -16.44
N GLY A 76 -0.61 -14.72 -16.90
CA GLY A 76 0.34 -13.82 -17.55
C GLY A 76 1.41 -13.27 -16.59
N ASN A 77 1.10 -13.12 -15.31
CA ASN A 77 1.95 -12.42 -14.34
C ASN A 77 2.30 -13.27 -13.10
N HIS A 78 2.27 -14.60 -13.20
CA HIS A 78 2.44 -15.49 -12.04
C HIS A 78 3.69 -15.18 -11.21
N THR A 79 4.84 -14.91 -11.85
CA THR A 79 6.09 -14.60 -11.14
C THR A 79 5.95 -13.30 -10.34
N VAL A 80 5.37 -12.26 -10.95
CA VAL A 80 5.15 -10.95 -10.32
C VAL A 80 4.19 -11.08 -9.14
N VAL A 81 3.10 -11.83 -9.31
CA VAL A 81 2.11 -12.06 -8.25
C VAL A 81 2.71 -12.86 -7.10
N VAL A 82 3.47 -13.92 -7.37
CA VAL A 82 4.15 -14.69 -6.32
C VAL A 82 5.17 -13.82 -5.58
N THR A 83 5.96 -13.01 -6.29
CA THR A 83 6.88 -12.06 -5.65
C THR A 83 6.14 -11.03 -4.81
N LEU A 84 5.00 -10.52 -5.27
CA LEU A 84 4.14 -9.60 -4.52
C LEU A 84 3.67 -10.23 -3.21
N LEU A 85 3.16 -11.47 -3.25
CA LEU A 85 2.70 -12.19 -2.06
C LEU A 85 3.84 -12.48 -1.07
N LEU A 86 5.01 -12.90 -1.56
CA LEU A 86 6.18 -13.10 -0.71
C LEU A 86 6.63 -11.79 -0.06
N ALA A 87 6.67 -10.69 -0.82
CA ALA A 87 7.03 -9.37 -0.33
C ALA A 87 6.03 -8.86 0.73
N TRP A 88 4.74 -9.12 0.53
CA TRP A 88 3.69 -8.85 1.51
C TRP A 88 3.94 -9.59 2.82
N VAL A 89 4.10 -10.92 2.76
CA VAL A 89 4.36 -11.76 3.94
C VAL A 89 5.62 -11.30 4.68
N VAL A 90 6.72 -11.06 3.97
CA VAL A 90 8.00 -10.64 4.59
C VAL A 90 7.87 -9.28 5.27
N ARG A 91 7.18 -8.31 4.65
CA ARG A 91 6.92 -6.99 5.27
C ARG A 91 6.14 -7.15 6.56
N ASP A 92 5.06 -7.90 6.54
CA ASP A 92 4.15 -8.04 7.68
C ASP A 92 4.81 -8.80 8.83
N MET A 93 5.56 -9.85 8.52
CA MET A 93 6.42 -10.52 9.49
C MET A 93 7.37 -9.52 10.16
N GLY A 94 8.01 -8.65 9.37
CA GLY A 94 8.86 -7.59 9.90
C GLY A 94 8.13 -6.64 10.85
N LEU A 95 6.97 -6.13 10.46
CA LEU A 95 6.16 -5.23 11.30
C LEU A 95 5.74 -5.89 12.61
N TRP A 96 5.32 -7.15 12.58
CA TRP A 96 4.82 -7.87 13.76
C TRP A 96 5.91 -8.43 14.67
N LEU A 97 7.05 -8.86 14.12
CA LEU A 97 8.09 -9.59 14.84
C LEU A 97 9.23 -8.70 15.35
N ARG A 98 9.46 -7.54 14.75
CA ARG A 98 10.55 -6.62 15.13
C ARG A 98 10.61 -6.32 16.63
N GLY A 99 9.46 -6.04 17.25
CA GLY A 99 9.36 -5.66 18.67
C GLY A 99 9.31 -6.85 19.65
N ARG A 100 9.27 -8.09 19.15
CA ARG A 100 8.99 -9.29 19.99
C ARG A 100 10.20 -9.82 20.74
N VAL A 101 11.41 -9.66 20.19
CA VAL A 101 12.64 -10.13 20.80
C VAL A 101 13.59 -8.94 20.97
N PRO A 102 14.15 -8.70 22.17
CA PRO A 102 15.13 -7.66 22.36
C PRO A 102 16.45 -8.03 21.67
N GLY A 103 17.12 -7.05 21.05
CA GLY A 103 18.47 -7.22 20.50
C GLY A 103 18.68 -6.50 19.18
N ALA A 104 19.85 -5.86 19.03
CA ALA A 104 20.17 -5.06 17.86
C ALA A 104 20.18 -5.88 16.55
N ARG A 105 20.66 -7.13 16.59
CA ARG A 105 20.68 -8.02 15.41
C ARG A 105 19.27 -8.40 14.95
N TRP A 106 18.39 -8.71 15.90
CA TRP A 106 16.99 -9.03 15.62
C TRP A 106 16.25 -7.84 15.01
N GLN A 107 16.38 -6.67 15.64
CA GLN A 107 15.76 -5.44 15.14
C GLN A 107 16.29 -5.06 13.76
N ALA A 108 17.59 -5.17 13.52
CA ALA A 108 18.19 -4.88 12.22
C ALA A 108 17.72 -5.86 11.13
N PHE A 109 17.57 -7.15 11.45
CA PHE A 109 17.03 -8.14 10.53
C PHE A 109 15.62 -7.79 10.08
N TRP A 110 14.73 -7.48 11.04
CA TRP A 110 13.35 -7.13 10.72
C TRP A 110 13.20 -5.73 10.12
N ASP A 111 14.06 -4.77 10.48
CA ASP A 111 14.17 -3.49 9.75
C ASP A 111 14.49 -3.75 8.27
N GLY A 112 15.43 -4.66 7.99
CA GLY A 112 15.76 -5.10 6.63
C GLY A 112 14.59 -5.79 5.91
N ALA A 113 13.87 -6.68 6.60
CA ALA A 113 12.69 -7.37 6.07
C ALA A 113 11.56 -6.39 5.71
N ILE A 114 11.28 -5.40 6.57
CA ILE A 114 10.29 -4.35 6.30
C ILE A 114 10.67 -3.60 5.02
N VAL A 115 11.94 -3.17 4.90
CA VAL A 115 12.43 -2.43 3.74
C VAL A 115 12.34 -3.27 2.47
N ALA A 116 12.89 -4.49 2.51
CA ALA A 116 12.90 -5.39 1.35
C ALA A 116 11.49 -5.78 0.90
N GLY A 117 10.61 -6.12 1.84
CA GLY A 117 9.21 -6.43 1.56
C GLY A 117 8.45 -5.23 0.99
N SER A 118 8.68 -4.02 1.52
CA SER A 118 8.04 -2.80 0.99
C SER A 118 8.52 -2.44 -0.42
N TRP A 119 9.82 -2.58 -0.70
CA TRP A 119 10.34 -2.43 -2.06
C TRP A 119 9.83 -3.51 -3.00
N GLY A 120 9.77 -4.76 -2.56
CA GLY A 120 9.21 -5.87 -3.32
C GLY A 120 7.75 -5.62 -3.71
N LEU A 121 6.93 -5.16 -2.76
CA LEU A 121 5.54 -4.76 -3.02
C LEU A 121 5.47 -3.63 -4.05
N ALA A 122 6.22 -2.56 -3.84
CA ALA A 122 6.21 -1.39 -4.72
C ALA A 122 6.61 -1.73 -6.15
N LEU A 123 7.67 -2.53 -6.32
CA LEU A 123 8.16 -2.95 -7.63
C LEU A 123 7.22 -3.96 -8.29
N SER A 124 6.65 -4.91 -7.55
CA SER A 124 5.68 -5.87 -8.11
C SER A 124 4.39 -5.19 -8.58
N TRP A 125 3.83 -4.27 -7.78
CA TRP A 125 2.70 -3.45 -8.22
C TRP A 125 3.07 -2.59 -9.42
N GLY A 126 4.26 -1.99 -9.41
CA GLY A 126 4.75 -1.21 -10.54
C GLY A 126 4.89 -2.04 -11.82
N ALA A 127 5.40 -3.27 -11.73
CA ALA A 127 5.54 -4.18 -12.86
C ALA A 127 4.16 -4.62 -13.38
N LEU A 128 3.23 -4.96 -12.49
CA LEU A 128 1.86 -5.32 -12.86
C LEU A 128 1.14 -4.14 -13.56
N LEU A 129 1.27 -2.93 -13.02
CA LEU A 129 0.72 -1.71 -13.65
C LEU A 129 1.38 -1.42 -15.00
N ALA A 130 2.69 -1.62 -15.14
CA ALA A 130 3.39 -1.45 -16.41
C ALA A 130 2.93 -2.45 -17.47
N HIS A 131 2.72 -3.71 -17.09
CA HIS A 131 2.13 -4.72 -17.97
C HIS A 131 0.72 -4.29 -18.41
N VAL A 132 -0.15 -3.91 -17.48
CA VAL A 132 -1.53 -3.50 -17.80
C VAL A 132 -1.59 -2.23 -18.66
N LEU A 133 -0.76 -1.24 -18.36
CA LEU A 133 -0.80 0.07 -19.04
C LEU A 133 -0.09 0.09 -20.39
N LEU A 134 1.02 -0.64 -20.49
CA LEU A 134 1.99 -0.49 -21.57
C LEU A 134 2.31 -1.82 -22.29
N GLY A 135 1.82 -2.96 -21.78
CA GLY A 135 2.14 -4.29 -22.31
C GLY A 135 3.60 -4.70 -22.09
N ILE A 136 4.31 -4.08 -21.14
CA ILE A 136 5.72 -4.36 -20.87
C ILE A 136 5.83 -5.53 -19.89
N GLU A 137 6.65 -6.51 -20.25
CA GLU A 137 6.88 -7.72 -19.45
C GLU A 137 8.37 -7.96 -19.17
N GLY A 138 8.65 -8.91 -18.28
CA GLY A 138 10.00 -9.35 -17.96
C GLY A 138 10.84 -8.28 -17.24
N PRO A 139 12.19 -8.38 -17.28
CA PRO A 139 13.06 -7.49 -16.52
C PRO A 139 12.91 -6.00 -16.86
N VAL A 140 12.49 -5.66 -18.09
CA VAL A 140 12.27 -4.27 -18.53
C VAL A 140 11.11 -3.63 -17.77
N ALA A 141 10.11 -4.41 -17.34
CA ALA A 141 9.01 -3.91 -16.54
C ALA A 141 9.48 -3.31 -15.20
N LEU A 142 10.65 -3.72 -14.69
CA LEU A 142 11.24 -3.13 -13.48
C LEU A 142 11.62 -1.66 -13.66
N LEU A 143 12.02 -1.23 -14.87
CA LEU A 143 12.31 0.17 -15.15
C LEU A 143 11.03 1.01 -15.10
N ALA A 144 9.94 0.50 -15.70
CA ALA A 144 8.63 1.13 -15.62
C ALA A 144 8.09 1.12 -14.18
N ALA A 145 8.37 0.07 -13.41
CA ALA A 145 7.97 -0.08 -12.01
C ALA A 145 8.60 0.98 -11.08
N LEU A 146 9.73 1.59 -11.46
CA LEU A 146 10.34 2.67 -10.70
C LEU A 146 9.42 3.89 -10.57
N VAL A 147 8.56 4.15 -11.54
CA VAL A 147 7.64 5.31 -11.50
C VAL A 147 6.57 5.12 -10.42
N PRO A 148 5.78 4.02 -10.39
CA PRO A 148 4.89 3.72 -9.26
C PRO A 148 5.62 3.58 -7.93
N ALA A 149 6.83 2.98 -7.91
CA ALA A 149 7.62 2.87 -6.69
C ALA A 149 8.03 4.23 -6.13
N ALA A 150 8.47 5.16 -6.99
CA ALA A 150 8.74 6.53 -6.59
C ALA A 150 7.47 7.22 -6.07
N LEU A 151 6.32 6.99 -6.72
CA LEU A 151 5.04 7.51 -6.26
C LEU A 151 4.68 6.98 -4.86
N PHE A 152 4.84 5.67 -4.59
CA PHE A 152 4.66 5.12 -3.24
C PHE A 152 5.64 5.72 -2.24
N ALA A 153 6.93 5.84 -2.58
CA ALA A 153 7.93 6.43 -1.70
C ALA A 153 7.57 7.89 -1.33
N THR A 154 7.18 8.71 -2.31
CA THR A 154 6.75 10.10 -2.06
C THR A 154 5.46 10.15 -1.25
N HIS A 155 4.50 9.26 -1.54
CA HIS A 155 3.26 9.15 -0.79
C HIS A 155 3.51 8.79 0.68
N GLY A 156 4.37 7.80 0.94
CA GLY A 156 4.76 7.40 2.29
C GLY A 156 5.58 8.45 3.04
N LEU A 157 6.49 9.17 2.38
CA LEU A 157 7.21 10.30 3.00
C LEU A 157 6.23 11.40 3.45
N THR A 158 5.25 11.75 2.62
CA THR A 158 4.24 12.76 2.98
C THR A 158 3.29 12.27 4.08
N PHE A 159 2.92 10.99 4.07
CA PHE A 159 2.19 10.37 5.17
C PHE A 159 3.01 10.41 6.47
N ALA A 160 4.27 9.97 6.45
CA ALA A 160 5.18 10.08 7.59
C ALA A 160 5.28 11.53 8.10
N ALA A 161 5.36 12.51 7.18
CA ALA A 161 5.40 13.92 7.53
C ALA A 161 4.12 14.37 8.24
N LEU A 162 2.92 13.88 7.89
CA LEU A 162 1.67 14.18 8.60
C LEU A 162 1.61 13.57 10.02
N ARG A 163 2.33 12.47 10.24
CA ARG A 163 2.19 11.63 11.45
C ARG A 163 3.31 11.83 12.47
N LEU A 164 4.52 12.14 12.03
CA LEU A 164 5.71 12.23 12.88
C LEU A 164 5.89 13.64 13.46
N ARG A 165 6.85 13.79 14.39
CA ARG A 165 7.20 15.07 15.02
C ARG A 165 8.71 15.34 14.95
N GLY A 166 9.10 16.57 15.31
CA GLY A 166 10.50 16.96 15.48
C GLY A 166 11.39 16.64 14.27
N ALA A 167 12.55 16.04 14.55
CA ALA A 167 13.53 15.68 13.52
C ALA A 167 13.01 14.65 12.51
N LEU A 168 12.16 13.71 12.94
CA LEU A 168 11.57 12.70 12.06
C LEU A 168 10.64 13.34 11.03
N ARG A 169 9.79 14.27 11.48
CA ARG A 169 8.95 15.08 10.59
C ARG A 169 9.80 15.88 9.62
N ALA A 170 10.86 16.54 10.08
CA ALA A 170 11.74 17.34 9.22
C ALA A 170 12.37 16.50 8.10
N ARG A 171 12.78 15.25 8.39
CA ARG A 171 13.26 14.31 7.37
C ARG A 171 12.16 13.88 6.41
N ALA A 172 10.98 13.58 6.91
CA ALA A 172 9.84 13.17 6.08
C ALA A 172 9.31 14.29 5.16
N ALA A 173 9.34 15.54 5.64
CA ALA A 173 8.82 16.72 4.96
C ALA A 173 9.75 17.27 3.85
N VAL A 174 10.78 16.53 3.43
CA VAL A 174 11.73 16.98 2.40
C VAL A 174 11.06 17.37 1.08
N LEU A 175 9.92 16.75 0.75
CA LEU A 175 9.12 17.04 -0.46
C LEU A 175 7.97 18.01 -0.21
N ALA A 176 7.55 18.16 1.04
CA ALA A 176 6.40 18.96 1.44
C ALA A 176 6.87 20.10 2.33
N GLY A 177 7.17 21.26 1.74
CA GLY A 177 7.62 22.42 2.51
C GLY A 177 6.62 22.80 3.61
N GLY A 178 7.05 22.72 4.88
CA GLY A 178 6.33 23.24 6.04
C GLY A 178 4.87 22.78 6.16
N ALA A 179 3.92 23.70 5.93
CA ALA A 179 2.48 23.45 6.08
C ALA A 179 1.84 22.69 4.89
N GLY A 180 2.61 22.37 3.84
CA GLY A 180 2.12 21.75 2.60
C GLY A 180 1.92 20.22 2.65
N GLU A 181 2.15 19.57 3.79
CA GLU A 181 2.09 18.10 3.94
C GLU A 181 0.75 17.52 3.49
N GLY A 182 -0.37 18.10 3.95
CA GLY A 182 -1.71 17.62 3.59
C GLY A 182 -2.02 17.79 2.11
N ARG A 183 -1.59 18.90 1.50
CA ARG A 183 -1.74 19.13 0.05
C ARG A 183 -0.92 18.12 -0.75
N THR A 184 0.31 17.86 -0.33
CA THR A 184 1.22 16.94 -1.06
C THR A 184 0.72 15.49 -0.93
N TYR A 185 0.22 15.11 0.25
CA TYR A 185 -0.44 13.82 0.44
C TYR A 185 -1.67 13.68 -0.47
N ALA A 186 -2.54 14.69 -0.54
CA ALA A 186 -3.70 14.69 -1.43
C ALA A 186 -3.31 14.60 -2.92
N LEU A 187 -2.25 15.29 -3.34
CA LEU A 187 -1.76 15.24 -4.73
C LEU A 187 -1.19 13.85 -5.08
N THR A 188 -0.42 13.25 -4.18
CA THR A 188 0.11 11.89 -4.39
C THR A 188 -0.99 10.83 -4.35
N SER A 189 -2.00 10.98 -3.47
CA SER A 189 -3.22 10.16 -3.53
C SER A 189 -3.94 10.30 -4.86
N ALA A 190 -4.14 11.52 -5.35
CA ALA A 190 -4.80 11.77 -6.63
C ALA A 190 -4.01 11.16 -7.80
N ALA A 191 -2.67 11.24 -7.78
CA ALA A 191 -1.82 10.59 -8.77
C ALA A 191 -1.98 9.05 -8.75
N LEU A 192 -2.05 8.43 -7.57
CA LEU A 192 -2.31 6.99 -7.43
C LEU A 192 -3.69 6.61 -7.98
N VAL A 193 -4.72 7.42 -7.71
CA VAL A 193 -6.07 7.25 -8.29
C VAL A 193 -5.99 7.31 -9.81
N VAL A 194 -5.31 8.32 -10.38
CA VAL A 194 -5.18 8.47 -11.83
C VAL A 194 -4.48 7.26 -12.46
N VAL A 195 -3.36 6.82 -11.89
CA VAL A 195 -2.64 5.62 -12.39
C VAL A 195 -3.54 4.39 -12.37
N ALA A 196 -4.26 4.16 -11.27
CA ALA A 196 -5.17 3.04 -11.12
C ALA A 196 -6.36 3.09 -12.09
N VAL A 197 -6.95 4.27 -12.30
CA VAL A 197 -8.02 4.48 -13.27
C VAL A 197 -7.52 4.23 -14.69
N LEU A 198 -6.37 4.78 -15.07
CA LEU A 198 -5.78 4.56 -16.39
C LEU A 198 -5.48 3.08 -16.63
N ALA A 199 -5.01 2.35 -15.62
CA ALA A 199 -4.79 0.92 -15.70
C ALA A 199 -6.12 0.17 -15.86
N GLY A 200 -7.12 0.49 -15.05
CA GLY A 200 -8.46 -0.10 -15.13
C GLY A 200 -9.13 0.10 -16.49
N LEU A 201 -8.93 1.25 -17.15
CA LEU A 201 -9.45 1.53 -18.49
C LEU A 201 -8.83 0.66 -19.59
N ARG A 202 -7.70 -0.03 -19.32
CA ARG A 202 -7.05 -0.96 -20.25
C ARG A 202 -7.48 -2.41 -20.05
N LEU A 203 -8.12 -2.73 -18.93
CA LEU A 203 -8.47 -4.10 -18.60
C LEU A 203 -9.70 -4.59 -19.40
N PRO A 204 -9.69 -5.84 -19.89
CA PRO A 204 -10.86 -6.46 -20.53
C PRO A 204 -11.89 -6.84 -19.47
N LEU A 205 -12.60 -5.85 -18.93
CA LEU A 205 -13.52 -5.99 -17.80
C LEU A 205 -14.86 -6.60 -18.26
N GLU A 206 -14.88 -7.92 -18.39
CA GLU A 206 -16.09 -8.70 -18.65
C GLU A 206 -16.59 -9.35 -17.35
N PRO A 207 -17.73 -8.91 -16.77
CA PRO A 207 -18.28 -9.51 -15.56
C PRO A 207 -18.68 -10.97 -15.78
N GLY A 208 -18.42 -11.81 -14.78
CA GLY A 208 -18.89 -13.19 -14.71
C GLY A 208 -20.35 -13.31 -14.27
N THR A 209 -20.80 -14.56 -14.10
CA THR A 209 -22.21 -14.88 -13.79
C THR A 209 -22.60 -14.67 -12.31
N SER A 210 -21.62 -14.52 -11.42
CA SER A 210 -21.85 -14.37 -9.97
C SER A 210 -22.36 -12.99 -9.54
N GLY A 211 -22.45 -12.03 -10.46
CA GLY A 211 -22.86 -10.64 -10.20
C GLY A 211 -24.14 -10.49 -9.37
N PRO A 212 -25.27 -11.13 -9.75
CA PRO A 212 -26.53 -11.02 -9.01
C PRO A 212 -26.45 -11.44 -7.54
N LEU A 213 -25.54 -12.36 -7.20
CA LEU A 213 -25.34 -12.83 -5.83
C LEU A 213 -24.36 -11.94 -5.06
N LEU A 214 -23.20 -11.63 -5.67
CA LEU A 214 -22.09 -11.00 -4.96
C LEU A 214 -22.24 -9.47 -4.86
N VAL A 215 -22.81 -8.81 -5.87
CA VAL A 215 -22.92 -7.35 -5.87
C VAL A 215 -23.73 -6.82 -4.69
N PRO A 216 -24.94 -7.33 -4.36
CA PRO A 216 -25.70 -6.85 -3.20
C PRO A 216 -24.96 -7.03 -1.88
N VAL A 217 -24.27 -8.16 -1.70
CA VAL A 217 -23.46 -8.44 -0.51
C VAL A 217 -22.34 -7.42 -0.38
N VAL A 218 -21.57 -7.21 -1.44
CA VAL A 218 -20.45 -6.27 -1.43
C VAL A 218 -20.91 -4.83 -1.18
N LEU A 219 -21.99 -4.39 -1.84
CA LEU A 219 -22.57 -3.06 -1.60
C LEU A 219 -23.03 -2.86 -0.16
N THR A 220 -23.54 -3.92 0.48
CA THR A 220 -23.91 -3.88 1.90
C THR A 220 -22.70 -3.73 2.80
N LEU A 221 -21.55 -4.34 2.46
CA LEU A 221 -20.32 -4.30 3.27
C LEU A 221 -19.53 -2.99 3.12
N ILE A 222 -19.61 -2.31 1.97
CA ILE A 222 -18.83 -1.09 1.69
C ILE A 222 -19.02 -0.01 2.79
N PRO A 223 -20.23 0.36 3.23
CA PRO A 223 -20.41 1.35 4.28
C PRO A 223 -19.72 0.98 5.60
N PHE A 224 -19.72 -0.30 5.98
CA PHE A 224 -19.06 -0.77 7.20
C PHE A 224 -17.54 -0.69 7.08
N LEU A 225 -16.99 -1.09 5.94
CA LEU A 225 -15.54 -0.99 5.67
C LEU A 225 -15.08 0.47 5.66
N VAL A 226 -15.83 1.36 5.00
CA VAL A 226 -15.54 2.80 4.97
C VAL A 226 -15.65 3.41 6.37
N ALA A 227 -16.69 3.07 7.13
CA ALA A 227 -16.86 3.55 8.50
C ALA A 227 -15.73 3.07 9.42
N ALA A 228 -15.32 1.80 9.31
CA ALA A 228 -14.20 1.25 10.06
C ALA A 228 -12.89 1.96 9.70
N GLN A 229 -12.62 2.17 8.41
CA GLN A 229 -11.44 2.91 7.95
C GLN A 229 -11.45 4.35 8.48
N ALA A 230 -12.58 5.06 8.35
CA ALA A 230 -12.74 6.42 8.85
C ALA A 230 -12.57 6.47 10.38
N TRP A 231 -13.06 5.48 11.11
CA TRP A 231 -12.90 5.37 12.56
C TRP A 231 -11.44 5.20 12.96
N VAL A 232 -10.68 4.36 12.28
CA VAL A 232 -9.22 4.22 12.49
C VAL A 232 -8.53 5.56 12.24
N TRP A 233 -8.81 6.20 11.10
CA TRP A 233 -8.22 7.51 10.77
C TRP A 233 -8.56 8.59 11.78
N TRP A 234 -9.80 8.64 12.26
CA TRP A 234 -10.23 9.58 13.29
C TRP A 234 -9.55 9.29 14.63
N THR A 235 -9.52 8.04 15.07
CA THR A 235 -8.94 7.61 16.36
C THR A 235 -7.47 7.95 16.42
N PHE A 236 -6.74 7.66 15.35
CA PHE A 236 -5.31 7.88 15.31
C PHE A 236 -4.93 9.23 14.72
N ARG A 237 -5.83 10.16 14.37
CA ARG A 237 -5.54 11.41 13.63
C ARG A 237 -4.38 12.29 14.15
N HIS A 238 -4.04 12.19 15.42
CA HIS A 238 -2.97 12.96 16.02
C HIS A 238 -1.59 12.37 15.69
N ARG A 239 -0.58 13.25 15.64
CA ARG A 239 0.82 12.84 15.45
C ARG A 239 1.28 11.94 16.58
N VAL A 240 2.14 10.97 16.28
CA VAL A 240 2.76 10.06 17.25
C VAL A 240 3.44 10.88 18.35
N SER A 241 3.14 10.59 19.61
CA SER A 241 3.64 11.33 20.78
C SER A 241 4.53 10.50 21.70
N GLY A 242 4.82 9.25 21.34
CA GLY A 242 5.64 8.32 22.09
C GLY A 242 5.60 6.91 21.50
N PRO A 243 6.44 5.98 21.98
CA PRO A 243 6.48 4.61 21.49
C PRO A 243 5.12 3.93 21.71
N SER A 244 4.47 3.53 20.61
CA SER A 244 3.24 2.73 20.68
C SER A 244 3.56 1.28 21.06
N TYR A 245 2.53 0.48 21.37
CA TYR A 245 2.65 -0.91 21.84
C TYR A 245 3.21 -1.92 20.81
N LEU A 246 3.70 -1.46 19.65
CA LEU A 246 4.57 -2.22 18.74
C LEU A 246 6.05 -1.81 18.88
#